data_AF-A0A957G5L9-F1
#
_entry.id   AF-A0A957G5L9-F1
#
_cell.length_a   1.000
_cell.length_b   1.000
_cell.length_c   1.000
_cell.angle_alpha   90.00
_cell.angle_beta   90.00
_cell.angle_gamma   90.00
#
_symmetry.space_group_name_H-M   'P 1'
#
loop_
_entity.id
_entity.type
_entity.pdbx_description
1 polymer ?
#
loop_
_entity_poly.entity_id
_entity_poly.type
_entity_poly.pdbx_seq_one_letter_code
_entity_poly.pdbx_strand_id
1 'polypeptide(L)'
;QVEHPVTELVTGIDIAAWQIRLAAGEPLTFSQADLTQRGHALECRIYAEDPAHNFLPSIGEVVFYRPPMGPGVRVDDGIEAGTQVSPYYDPMLAKVITWGDDRPEAIRKMIRALQDTVVLGVTTNIPYLIDILQHPAFVAGYFGTSFLGEHYADWLPPVDSSNSTWLAIAAFEALRGGVARPAGGDAPGSPAQPDPWQDTTGWRG
;
A
#
# COMPACT_ATOMS: atom_id res chain seq x y z
N GLN A 1 2.50 1.20 -16.43
CA GLN A 1 1.26 1.55 -15.70
C GLN A 1 1.45 1.20 -14.23
N VAL A 2 0.57 1.67 -13.34
CA VAL A 2 0.69 1.42 -11.89
C VAL A 2 0.54 -0.08 -11.60
N GLU A 3 -0.41 -0.71 -12.29
CA GLU A 3 -0.82 -2.11 -12.22
C GLU A 3 0.09 -3.10 -12.99
N HIS A 4 1.31 -2.70 -13.36
CA HIS A 4 2.23 -3.61 -14.05
C HIS A 4 2.60 -4.88 -13.24
N PRO A 5 2.69 -4.89 -11.89
CA PRO A 5 3.13 -6.07 -11.15
C PRO A 5 2.29 -7.33 -11.38
N VAL A 6 0.98 -7.21 -11.64
CA VAL A 6 0.16 -8.39 -11.96
C VAL A 6 0.63 -9.09 -13.23
N THR A 7 1.10 -8.32 -14.22
CA THR A 7 1.67 -8.87 -15.45
C THR A 7 3.03 -9.51 -15.17
N GLU A 8 3.87 -8.86 -14.38
CA GLU A 8 5.19 -9.39 -14.03
C GLU A 8 5.09 -10.73 -13.31
N LEU A 9 4.15 -10.86 -12.35
CA LEU A 9 4.00 -12.11 -11.59
C LEU A 9 3.52 -13.29 -12.43
N VAL A 10 2.69 -13.06 -13.45
CA VAL A 10 2.23 -14.16 -14.31
C VAL A 10 3.16 -14.46 -15.47
N THR A 11 3.98 -13.49 -15.91
CA THR A 11 4.91 -13.66 -17.05
C THR A 11 6.35 -13.94 -16.63
N GLY A 12 6.75 -13.56 -15.42
CA GLY A 12 8.14 -13.57 -14.96
C GLY A 12 9.01 -12.46 -15.57
N ILE A 13 8.41 -11.48 -16.26
CA ILE A 13 9.13 -10.39 -16.91
C ILE A 13 9.14 -9.17 -15.98
N ASP A 14 10.33 -8.70 -15.61
CA ASP A 14 10.52 -7.42 -14.93
C ASP A 14 10.45 -6.28 -15.96
N ILE A 15 9.30 -5.61 -16.01
CA ILE A 15 8.99 -4.58 -17.00
C ILE A 15 9.87 -3.34 -16.75
N ALA A 16 10.10 -2.97 -15.49
CA ALA A 16 10.93 -1.80 -15.16
C ALA A 16 12.39 -2.02 -15.59
N ALA A 17 12.95 -3.21 -15.32
CA ALA A 17 14.29 -3.57 -15.78
C ALA A 17 14.40 -3.54 -17.31
N TRP A 18 13.40 -4.07 -18.02
CA TRP A 18 13.39 -4.04 -19.48
C TRP A 18 13.26 -2.62 -20.06
N GLN A 19 12.51 -1.74 -19.41
CA GLN A 19 12.47 -0.33 -19.80
C GLN A 19 13.86 0.32 -19.76
N ILE A 20 14.65 0.05 -18.71
CA ILE A 20 16.02 0.57 -18.57
C ILE A 20 16.93 -0.01 -19.65
N ARG A 21 16.89 -1.34 -19.87
CA ARG A 21 17.73 -2.03 -20.86
C ARG A 21 17.47 -1.51 -22.28
N LEU A 22 16.19 -1.36 -22.66
CA LEU A 22 15.82 -0.82 -23.96
C LEU A 22 16.24 0.66 -24.10
N ALA A 23 16.10 1.45 -23.04
CA ALA A 23 16.56 2.84 -23.02
C ALA A 23 18.09 2.94 -23.18
N ALA A 24 18.85 1.95 -22.71
CA ALA A 24 20.30 1.84 -22.91
C ALA A 24 20.69 1.30 -24.30
N GLY A 25 19.72 0.98 -25.17
CA GLY A 25 19.96 0.48 -26.53
C GLY A 25 20.13 -1.03 -26.62
N GLU A 26 19.89 -1.79 -25.55
CA GLU A 26 19.88 -3.26 -25.63
C GLU A 26 18.64 -3.74 -26.40
N PRO A 27 18.77 -4.76 -27.27
CA PRO A 27 17.61 -5.37 -27.90
C PRO A 27 16.82 -6.27 -26.92
N LEU A 28 15.54 -6.50 -27.20
CA LEU A 28 14.77 -7.55 -26.52
C LEU A 28 15.42 -8.92 -26.76
N THR A 29 15.60 -9.70 -25.70
CA THR A 29 16.21 -11.05 -25.80
C THR A 29 15.19 -12.17 -25.86
N PHE A 30 13.91 -11.84 -26.03
CA PHE A 30 12.82 -12.79 -26.12
C PHE A 30 11.83 -12.34 -27.21
N SER A 31 11.13 -13.31 -27.77
CA SER A 31 10.07 -13.15 -28.77
C SER A 31 8.69 -13.33 -28.13
N GLN A 32 7.64 -13.07 -28.92
CA GLN A 32 6.26 -13.33 -28.48
C GLN A 32 6.03 -14.81 -28.12
N ALA A 33 6.73 -15.75 -28.76
CA ALA A 33 6.57 -17.18 -28.51
C ALA A 33 7.19 -17.63 -27.18
N ASP A 34 8.11 -16.84 -26.62
CA ASP A 34 8.76 -17.12 -25.33
C ASP A 34 7.90 -16.65 -24.15
N LEU A 35 6.89 -15.82 -24.41
CA LEU A 35 6.01 -15.26 -23.39
C LEU A 35 4.89 -16.24 -23.05
N THR A 36 4.84 -16.65 -21.78
CA THR A 36 3.77 -17.49 -21.24
C THR A 36 3.21 -16.86 -19.97
N GLN A 37 1.90 -16.97 -19.77
CA GLN A 37 1.25 -16.59 -18.52
C GLN A 37 1.00 -17.84 -17.69
N ARG A 38 1.44 -17.84 -16.44
CA ARG A 38 1.24 -18.95 -15.49
C ARG A 38 0.58 -18.45 -14.20
N GLY A 39 -0.43 -19.16 -13.76
CA GLY A 39 -1.21 -18.82 -12.59
C GLY A 39 -2.10 -17.60 -12.78
N HIS A 40 -2.47 -16.98 -11.67
CA HIS A 40 -3.28 -15.77 -11.63
C HIS A 40 -2.69 -14.79 -10.63
N ALA A 41 -2.69 -13.51 -10.97
CA ALA A 41 -2.27 -12.44 -10.07
C ALA A 41 -3.40 -11.44 -9.84
N LEU A 42 -3.46 -10.91 -8.62
CA LEU A 42 -4.36 -9.83 -8.21
C LEU A 42 -3.53 -8.73 -7.57
N GLU A 43 -3.93 -7.48 -7.77
CA GLU A 43 -3.37 -6.31 -7.09
C GLU A 43 -4.50 -5.55 -6.40
N CYS A 44 -4.28 -5.19 -5.14
CA CYS A 44 -5.11 -4.30 -4.37
C CYS A 44 -4.30 -3.05 -4.00
N ARG A 45 -4.87 -1.88 -4.26
CA ARG A 45 -4.29 -0.60 -3.86
C ARG A 45 -4.82 -0.22 -2.49
N ILE A 46 -3.91 -0.12 -1.53
CA ILE A 46 -4.22 0.31 -0.18
C ILE A 46 -4.20 1.83 -0.18
N TYR A 47 -5.37 2.42 0.05
CA TYR A 47 -5.56 3.86 0.10
C TYR A 47 -5.82 4.30 1.55
N ALA A 48 -5.26 5.45 1.91
CA ALA A 48 -5.63 6.20 3.11
C ALA A 48 -6.95 6.95 2.84
N GLU A 49 -8.04 6.22 2.78
CA GLU A 49 -9.40 6.72 2.50
C GLU A 49 -10.41 6.00 3.38
N ASP A 50 -11.57 6.63 3.57
CA ASP A 50 -12.71 6.06 4.29
C ASP A 50 -13.87 5.73 3.34
N PRO A 51 -14.00 4.45 2.89
CA PRO A 51 -15.09 4.05 2.00
C PRO A 51 -16.50 4.25 2.57
N ALA A 52 -16.65 4.20 3.90
CA ALA A 52 -17.95 4.39 4.57
C ALA A 52 -18.42 5.85 4.51
N HIS A 53 -17.48 6.77 4.33
CA HIS A 53 -17.73 8.20 4.19
C HIS A 53 -17.34 8.69 2.79
N ASN A 54 -17.80 7.99 1.75
CA ASN A 54 -17.60 8.37 0.34
C ASN A 54 -16.11 8.56 -0.04
N PHE A 55 -15.26 7.64 0.42
CA PHE A 55 -13.81 7.61 0.15
C PHE A 55 -13.10 8.92 0.51
N LEU A 56 -13.54 9.60 1.59
CA LEU A 56 -12.86 10.79 2.07
C LEU A 56 -11.38 10.46 2.39
N PRO A 57 -10.42 11.27 1.92
CA PRO A 57 -9.01 11.07 2.25
C PRO A 57 -8.76 11.11 3.76
N SER A 58 -8.00 10.15 4.26
CA SER A 58 -7.56 10.05 5.65
C SER A 58 -6.16 10.62 5.78
N ILE A 59 -6.09 11.88 6.21
CA ILE A 59 -4.84 12.61 6.43
C ILE A 59 -4.34 12.36 7.84
N GLY A 60 -3.04 12.13 8.00
CA GLY A 60 -2.44 11.88 9.31
C GLY A 60 -1.09 11.19 9.22
N GLU A 61 -0.58 10.81 10.38
CA GLU A 61 0.67 10.08 10.50
C GLU A 61 0.39 8.58 10.53
N VAL A 62 1.15 7.80 9.76
CA VAL A 62 1.19 6.35 9.91
C VAL A 62 1.95 6.02 11.19
N VAL A 63 1.23 5.77 12.29
CA VAL A 63 1.81 5.48 13.60
C VAL A 63 2.48 4.11 13.62
N PHE A 64 1.89 3.15 12.90
CA PHE A 64 2.43 1.81 12.78
C PHE A 64 2.11 1.23 11.42
N TYR A 65 3.09 0.58 10.81
CA TYR A 65 2.94 -0.12 9.55
C TYR A 65 3.58 -1.51 9.63
N ARG A 66 2.82 -2.53 9.26
CA ARG A 66 3.34 -3.87 9.00
C ARG A 66 2.77 -4.40 7.70
N PRO A 67 3.58 -4.54 6.63
CA PRO A 67 3.15 -5.16 5.40
C PRO A 67 2.90 -6.66 5.60
N PRO A 68 2.06 -7.29 4.75
CA PRO A 68 1.91 -8.72 4.74
C PRO A 68 3.15 -9.39 4.16
N MET A 69 3.37 -10.64 4.56
CA MET A 69 4.47 -11.46 4.05
C MET A 69 3.97 -12.87 3.77
N GLY A 70 4.59 -13.55 2.80
CA GLY A 70 4.34 -14.96 2.56
C GLY A 70 4.57 -15.39 1.11
N PRO A 71 4.47 -16.69 0.84
CA PRO A 71 4.64 -17.22 -0.51
C PRO A 71 3.61 -16.64 -1.48
N GLY A 72 4.10 -16.09 -2.59
CA GLY A 72 3.25 -15.48 -3.61
C GLY A 72 2.63 -14.15 -3.18
N VAL A 73 3.15 -13.49 -2.15
CA VAL A 73 2.78 -12.12 -1.77
C VAL A 73 3.95 -11.18 -2.11
N ARG A 74 3.65 -10.11 -2.85
CA ARG A 74 4.54 -8.99 -3.13
C ARG A 74 3.88 -7.72 -2.61
N VAL A 75 4.68 -6.83 -2.05
CA VAL A 75 4.24 -5.52 -1.59
C VAL A 75 5.15 -4.48 -2.23
N ASP A 76 4.54 -3.53 -2.92
CA ASP A 76 5.22 -2.32 -3.37
C ASP A 76 4.66 -1.17 -2.52
N ASP A 77 5.42 -0.72 -1.52
CA ASP A 77 5.05 0.35 -0.60
C ASP A 77 6.04 1.53 -0.67
N GLY A 78 5.59 2.68 -0.19
CA GLY A 78 6.41 3.89 -0.06
C GLY A 78 6.26 4.52 1.31
N ILE A 79 5.85 3.73 2.31
CA ILE A 79 5.50 4.20 3.64
C ILE A 79 6.21 3.37 4.73
N GLU A 80 6.42 4.00 5.87
CA GLU A 80 6.91 3.43 7.11
C GLU A 80 6.27 4.13 8.31
N ALA A 81 6.52 3.64 9.54
CA ALA A 81 6.07 4.34 10.74
C ALA A 81 6.66 5.77 10.78
N GLY A 82 5.82 6.77 11.07
CA GLY A 82 6.15 8.19 11.00
C GLY A 82 5.86 8.85 9.63
N THR A 83 5.44 8.10 8.62
CA THR A 83 5.10 8.67 7.30
C THR A 83 3.87 9.56 7.39
N GLN A 84 3.97 10.78 6.85
CA GLN A 84 2.86 11.73 6.80
C GLN A 84 2.04 11.59 5.52
N VAL A 85 0.79 11.17 5.67
CA VAL A 85 -0.21 11.19 4.61
C VAL A 85 -0.72 12.61 4.48
N SER A 86 -0.28 13.31 3.44
CA SER A 86 -0.65 14.70 3.17
C SER A 86 -1.79 14.80 2.16
N PRO A 87 -2.58 15.90 2.14
CA PRO A 87 -3.61 16.11 1.13
C PRO A 87 -3.08 16.52 -0.25
N TYR A 88 -1.76 16.67 -0.40
CA TYR A 88 -1.14 17.21 -1.62
C TYR A 88 -0.82 16.15 -2.66
N TYR A 89 -0.87 14.87 -2.29
CA TYR A 89 -0.50 13.75 -3.15
C TYR A 89 -1.61 12.70 -3.18
N ASP A 90 -1.47 11.72 -4.07
CA ASP A 90 -2.33 10.55 -4.12
C ASP A 90 -2.31 9.81 -2.77
N PRO A 91 -3.46 9.46 -2.15
CA PRO A 91 -3.49 8.81 -0.84
C PRO A 91 -3.09 7.33 -0.87
N MET A 92 -2.44 6.86 -1.93
CA MET A 92 -2.02 5.47 -2.07
C MET A 92 -0.83 5.19 -1.14
N LEU A 93 -1.01 4.23 -0.25
CA LEU A 93 -0.02 3.81 0.73
C LEU A 93 0.87 2.67 0.21
N ALA A 94 0.23 1.67 -0.39
CA ALA A 94 0.90 0.46 -0.86
C ALA A 94 0.08 -0.24 -1.94
N LYS A 95 0.74 -1.08 -2.72
CA LYS A 95 0.11 -2.11 -3.54
C LYS A 95 0.41 -3.46 -2.92
N VAL A 96 -0.63 -4.21 -2.60
CA VAL A 96 -0.50 -5.62 -2.22
C VAL A 96 -0.82 -6.44 -3.46
N ILE A 97 0.10 -7.28 -3.87
CA ILE A 97 -0.03 -8.12 -5.06
C ILE A 97 0.12 -9.57 -4.64
N THR A 98 -0.80 -10.43 -5.09
CA THR A 98 -0.75 -11.85 -4.79
C THR A 98 -0.79 -12.69 -6.04
N TRP A 99 -0.07 -13.81 -6.04
CA TRP A 99 -0.08 -14.82 -7.09
C TRP A 99 -0.49 -16.20 -6.55
N GLY A 100 -1.29 -16.92 -7.33
CA GLY A 100 -1.68 -18.32 -7.10
C GLY A 100 -1.68 -19.12 -8.39
N ASP A 101 -1.75 -20.45 -8.27
CA ASP A 101 -1.84 -21.36 -9.42
C ASP A 101 -3.15 -21.15 -10.19
N ASP A 102 -4.19 -20.66 -9.51
CA ASP A 102 -5.45 -20.23 -10.09
C ASP A 102 -6.02 -18.97 -9.41
N ARG A 103 -7.11 -18.45 -9.99
CA ARG A 103 -7.78 -17.26 -9.48
C ARG A 103 -8.34 -17.44 -8.06
N PRO A 104 -9.06 -18.54 -7.72
CA PRO A 104 -9.49 -18.78 -6.35
C PRO A 104 -8.35 -18.78 -5.32
N GLU A 105 -7.19 -19.35 -5.64
CA GLU A 105 -6.03 -19.32 -4.76
C GLU A 105 -5.48 -17.90 -4.61
N ALA A 106 -5.32 -17.15 -5.70
CA ALA A 106 -4.90 -15.76 -5.65
C ALA A 106 -5.84 -14.92 -4.76
N ILE A 107 -7.17 -15.11 -4.88
CA ILE A 107 -8.16 -14.43 -4.03
C ILE A 107 -7.96 -14.78 -2.54
N ARG A 108 -7.82 -16.08 -2.21
CA ARG A 108 -7.60 -16.52 -0.82
C ARG A 108 -6.32 -15.92 -0.23
N LYS A 109 -5.24 -15.91 -1.01
CA LYS A 109 -3.97 -15.27 -0.60
C LYS A 109 -4.14 -13.77 -0.42
N MET A 110 -4.84 -13.08 -1.32
CA MET A 110 -5.09 -11.64 -1.20
C MET A 110 -5.88 -11.31 0.06
N ILE A 111 -6.98 -12.03 0.34
CA ILE A 111 -7.75 -11.83 1.57
C ILE A 111 -6.86 -11.99 2.79
N ARG A 112 -6.02 -13.04 2.83
CA ARG A 112 -5.10 -13.25 3.95
C ARG A 112 -4.07 -12.14 4.06
N ALA A 113 -3.45 -11.73 2.96
CA ALA A 113 -2.48 -10.65 2.93
C ALA A 113 -3.09 -9.33 3.43
N LEU A 114 -4.30 -8.99 2.99
CA LEU A 114 -5.03 -7.82 3.48
C LEU A 114 -5.32 -7.90 4.99
N GLN A 115 -5.70 -9.06 5.52
CA GLN A 115 -5.92 -9.27 6.96
C GLN A 115 -4.63 -9.19 7.79
N ASP A 116 -3.49 -9.57 7.21
CA ASP A 116 -2.18 -9.50 7.88
C ASP A 116 -1.54 -8.11 7.80
N THR A 117 -2.02 -7.27 6.88
CA THR A 117 -1.59 -5.88 6.70
C THR A 117 -2.10 -5.04 7.86
N VAL A 118 -1.21 -4.34 8.56
CA VAL A 118 -1.58 -3.42 9.64
C VAL A 118 -1.11 -2.02 9.28
N VAL A 119 -2.05 -1.07 9.27
CA VAL A 119 -1.79 0.36 9.15
C VAL A 119 -2.57 1.05 10.27
N LEU A 120 -1.88 1.75 11.15
CA LEU A 120 -2.50 2.52 12.23
C LEU A 120 -2.19 4.01 12.08
N GLY A 121 -3.10 4.86 12.58
CA GLY A 121 -2.99 6.32 12.52
C GLY A 121 -3.79 6.96 11.39
N VAL A 122 -4.13 6.18 10.35
CA VAL A 122 -5.03 6.58 9.26
C VAL A 122 -6.07 5.49 8.99
N THR A 123 -7.24 5.88 8.49
CA THR A 123 -8.26 4.96 7.98
C THR A 123 -7.82 4.43 6.61
N THR A 124 -8.03 3.15 6.36
CA THR A 124 -7.70 2.53 5.07
C THR A 124 -8.91 1.82 4.44
N ASN A 125 -8.86 1.66 3.12
CA ASN A 125 -9.85 0.89 2.36
C ASN A 125 -9.71 -0.64 2.50
N ILE A 126 -8.84 -1.15 3.38
CA ILE A 126 -8.57 -2.60 3.52
C ILE A 126 -9.85 -3.42 3.76
N PRO A 127 -10.75 -3.06 4.72
CA PRO A 127 -11.95 -3.85 4.97
C PRO A 127 -12.88 -3.89 3.76
N TYR A 128 -12.98 -2.78 3.03
CA TYR A 128 -13.76 -2.67 1.80
C TYR A 128 -13.25 -3.61 0.70
N LEU A 129 -11.93 -3.68 0.52
CA LEU A 129 -11.29 -4.60 -0.42
C LEU A 129 -11.54 -6.06 -0.06
N ILE A 130 -11.46 -6.41 1.23
CA ILE A 130 -11.75 -7.77 1.71
C ILE A 130 -13.18 -8.18 1.35
N ASP A 131 -14.16 -7.31 1.58
CA ASP A 131 -15.56 -7.62 1.27
C ASP A 131 -15.77 -7.82 -0.23
N ILE A 132 -15.17 -6.97 -1.08
CA ILE A 132 -15.20 -7.15 -2.54
C ILE A 132 -14.66 -8.52 -2.94
N LEU A 133 -13.51 -8.92 -2.41
CA LEU A 133 -12.86 -10.19 -2.72
C LEU A 133 -13.68 -11.40 -2.26
N GLN A 134 -14.54 -11.23 -1.24
CA GLN A 134 -15.44 -12.26 -0.74
C GLN A 134 -16.79 -12.29 -1.49
N HIS A 135 -17.12 -11.25 -2.26
CA HIS A 135 -18.40 -11.19 -2.95
C HIS A 135 -18.53 -12.31 -4.00
N PRO A 136 -19.64 -13.09 -4.01
CA PRO A 136 -19.79 -14.24 -4.91
C PRO A 136 -19.60 -13.91 -6.40
N ALA A 137 -20.14 -12.76 -6.85
CA ALA A 137 -19.99 -12.34 -8.23
C ALA A 137 -18.53 -11.96 -8.59
N PHE A 138 -17.78 -11.38 -7.65
CA PHE A 138 -16.35 -11.14 -7.83
C PHE A 138 -15.60 -12.46 -7.91
N VAL A 139 -15.85 -13.40 -6.99
CA VAL A 139 -15.22 -14.74 -6.98
C VAL A 139 -15.52 -15.52 -8.26
N ALA A 140 -16.75 -15.43 -8.78
CA ALA A 140 -17.14 -16.09 -10.02
C ALA A 140 -16.61 -15.42 -11.29
N GLY A 141 -16.05 -14.20 -11.19
CA GLY A 141 -15.59 -13.43 -12.35
C GLY A 141 -16.71 -12.74 -13.13
N TYR A 142 -17.91 -12.63 -12.55
CA TYR A 142 -19.08 -12.00 -13.15
C TYR A 142 -19.27 -10.60 -12.60
N PHE A 143 -18.42 -9.66 -13.01
CA PHE A 143 -18.50 -8.26 -12.61
C PHE A 143 -18.15 -7.34 -13.78
N GLY A 144 -18.70 -6.13 -13.76
CA GLY A 144 -18.42 -5.06 -14.71
C GLY A 144 -17.98 -3.79 -13.99
N THR A 145 -17.88 -2.68 -14.74
CA THR A 145 -17.48 -1.38 -14.18
C THR A 145 -18.51 -0.78 -13.23
N SER A 146 -19.77 -1.20 -13.30
CA SER A 146 -20.85 -0.78 -12.40
C SER A 146 -20.89 -1.58 -11.08
N PHE A 147 -20.09 -2.63 -10.95
CA PHE A 147 -20.15 -3.58 -9.83
C PHE A 147 -20.14 -2.91 -8.45
N LEU A 148 -19.25 -1.93 -8.23
CA LEU A 148 -19.17 -1.24 -6.94
C LEU A 148 -20.40 -0.37 -6.67
N GLY A 149 -20.94 0.30 -7.69
CA GLY A 149 -22.17 1.08 -7.55
C GLY A 149 -23.41 0.20 -7.32
N GLU A 150 -23.43 -1.02 -7.87
CA GLU A 150 -24.54 -1.96 -7.71
C GLU A 150 -24.53 -2.69 -6.36
N HIS A 151 -23.34 -3.00 -5.82
CA HIS A 151 -23.20 -3.87 -4.64
C HIS A 151 -22.69 -3.16 -3.39
N TYR A 152 -22.08 -1.98 -3.53
CA TYR A 152 -21.30 -1.34 -2.47
C TYR A 152 -21.56 0.17 -2.31
N ALA A 153 -22.66 0.71 -2.87
CA ALA A 153 -22.98 2.14 -2.78
C ALA A 153 -23.16 2.65 -1.33
N ASP A 154 -23.76 1.83 -0.47
CA ASP A 154 -24.04 2.14 0.94
C ASP A 154 -23.20 1.25 1.88
N TRP A 155 -21.99 0.90 1.46
CA TRP A 155 -21.14 -0.01 2.24
C TRP A 155 -20.79 0.59 3.60
N LEU A 156 -20.83 -0.26 4.62
CA LEU A 156 -20.40 0.04 5.98
C LEU A 156 -19.39 -1.02 6.42
N PRO A 157 -18.37 -0.63 7.21
CA PRO A 157 -17.38 -1.59 7.68
C PRO A 157 -18.05 -2.64 8.57
N PRO A 158 -17.56 -3.89 8.53
CA PRO A 158 -18.00 -4.91 9.47
C PRO A 158 -17.84 -4.41 10.91
N VAL A 159 -18.83 -4.63 11.77
CA VAL A 159 -18.74 -4.28 13.19
C VAL A 159 -17.68 -5.18 13.83
N ASP A 160 -16.51 -4.62 14.11
CA ASP A 160 -15.42 -5.37 14.72
C ASP A 160 -15.65 -5.55 16.23
N SER A 161 -15.84 -6.79 16.66
CA SER A 161 -15.90 -7.18 18.07
C SER A 161 -14.56 -7.71 18.61
N SER A 162 -13.51 -7.76 17.78
CA SER A 162 -12.24 -8.47 18.04
C SER A 162 -10.96 -7.63 17.95
N ASN A 163 -11.08 -6.32 17.69
CA ASN A 163 -9.97 -5.36 17.46
C ASN A 163 -8.91 -5.28 18.59
N SER A 164 -9.12 -5.97 19.72
CA SER A 164 -8.24 -5.96 20.88
C SER A 164 -6.84 -6.53 20.63
N THR A 165 -6.67 -7.46 19.67
CA THR A 165 -5.37 -8.13 19.48
C THR A 165 -4.35 -7.25 18.76
N TRP A 166 -4.72 -6.61 17.65
CA TRP A 166 -3.80 -5.72 16.93
C TRP A 166 -3.55 -4.42 17.69
N LEU A 167 -4.58 -3.88 18.36
CA LEU A 167 -4.40 -2.77 19.30
C LEU A 167 -3.42 -3.15 20.43
N ALA A 168 -3.51 -4.37 20.97
CA ALA A 168 -2.57 -4.83 21.99
C ALA A 168 -1.14 -5.00 21.46
N ILE A 169 -0.97 -5.53 20.25
CA ILE A 169 0.36 -5.67 19.62
C ILE A 169 0.98 -4.30 19.33
N ALA A 170 0.21 -3.38 18.75
CA ALA A 170 0.68 -2.01 18.48
C ALA A 170 0.99 -1.25 19.78
N ALA A 171 0.14 -1.37 20.80
CA ALA A 171 0.41 -0.78 22.11
C ALA A 171 1.69 -1.37 22.74
N PHE A 172 1.89 -2.67 22.63
CA PHE A 172 3.09 -3.34 23.13
C PHE A 172 4.37 -2.88 22.39
N GLU A 173 4.32 -2.74 21.07
CA GLU A 173 5.43 -2.25 20.27
C GLU A 173 5.71 -0.76 20.54
N ALA A 174 4.68 0.08 20.68
CA ALA A 174 4.83 1.47 21.09
C ALA A 174 5.44 1.61 22.50
N LEU A 175 5.06 0.73 23.44
CA LEU A 175 5.63 0.68 24.78
C LEU A 175 7.08 0.17 24.78
N ARG A 176 7.46 -0.71 23.85
CA ARG A 176 8.85 -1.20 23.69
C ARG A 176 9.75 -0.23 22.92
N GLY A 177 9.19 0.53 21.98
CA GLY A 177 9.90 1.53 21.17
C GLY A 177 10.31 2.79 21.95
N GLY A 178 9.84 2.92 23.19
CA GLY A 178 10.16 4.05 24.06
C GLY A 178 9.46 5.31 23.56
N VAL A 179 8.33 5.65 24.19
CA VAL A 179 7.76 6.99 24.09
C VAL A 179 8.84 7.98 24.51
N ALA A 180 9.46 8.66 23.54
CA ALA A 180 10.19 9.87 23.81
C ALA A 180 9.17 10.85 24.40
N ARG A 181 9.24 11.05 25.72
CA ARG A 181 8.45 12.08 26.40
C ARG A 181 8.65 13.41 25.66
N PRO A 182 7.59 14.19 25.40
CA PRO A 182 7.80 15.58 25.06
C PRO A 182 8.44 16.22 26.30
N ALA A 183 9.70 16.64 26.17
CA ALA A 183 10.36 17.42 27.19
C ALA A 183 9.68 18.80 27.21
N GLY A 184 8.92 19.07 28.26
CA GLY A 184 8.46 20.42 28.58
C GLY A 184 9.63 21.29 29.04
N GLY A 185 9.65 22.53 28.52
CA GLY A 185 10.26 23.80 28.97
C GLY A 185 11.52 23.79 29.85
N ASP A 186 12.60 24.49 29.45
CA ASP A 186 12.71 25.96 29.57
C ASP A 186 14.06 26.53 29.02
N ALA A 187 13.95 27.54 28.15
CA ALA A 187 14.75 28.78 27.99
C ALA A 187 16.31 28.73 27.85
N PRO A 188 17.01 29.88 27.63
CA PRO A 188 17.42 30.34 26.30
C PRO A 188 18.94 30.42 26.12
N GLY A 189 19.40 30.26 24.87
CA GLY A 189 20.70 30.75 24.43
C GLY A 189 21.79 29.68 24.26
N SER A 190 22.01 29.27 23.01
CA SER A 190 23.35 28.99 22.44
C SER A 190 23.24 28.87 20.92
N PRO A 191 24.31 29.22 20.18
CA PRO A 191 24.20 29.80 18.84
C PRO A 191 23.88 28.74 17.78
N ALA A 192 23.10 29.17 16.77
CA ALA A 192 22.78 28.36 15.62
C ALA A 192 24.05 27.87 14.91
N GLN A 193 24.11 26.57 14.64
CA GLN A 193 25.02 26.02 13.63
C GLN A 193 24.69 26.64 12.27
N PRO A 194 25.69 27.08 11.48
CA PRO A 194 25.42 27.66 10.17
C PRO A 194 24.85 26.59 9.22
N ASP A 195 23.65 26.86 8.71
CA ASP A 195 22.97 26.09 7.67
C ASP A 195 23.60 26.42 6.29
N PRO A 196 24.09 25.43 5.52
CA PRO A 196 24.66 25.64 4.19
C PRO A 196 23.68 26.21 3.15
N TRP A 197 22.39 26.28 3.46
CA TRP A 197 21.33 26.73 2.54
C TRP A 197 20.88 28.18 2.74
N GLN A 198 21.52 28.94 3.63
CA GLN A 198 21.28 30.38 3.79
C GLN A 198 22.35 31.29 3.15
N ASP A 199 23.32 30.73 2.43
CA ASP A 199 24.33 31.53 1.73
C ASP A 199 23.78 32.04 0.39
N THR A 200 23.21 33.26 0.38
CA THR A 200 22.72 33.93 -0.83
C THR A 200 23.80 34.74 -1.57
N THR A 201 25.09 34.50 -1.32
CA THR A 201 26.16 35.21 -2.03
C THR A 201 26.97 34.29 -2.93
N GLY A 202 26.56 34.15 -4.20
CA GLY A 202 27.37 33.34 -5.10
C GLY A 202 27.11 33.36 -6.60
N TRP A 203 26.31 34.27 -7.18
CA TRP A 203 26.31 34.45 -8.65
C TRP A 203 26.02 35.90 -9.05
N ARG A 204 27.06 36.62 -9.46
CA ARG A 204 26.97 37.72 -10.42
C ARG A 204 28.05 37.49 -11.48
N GLY A 205 27.65 37.59 -12.75
CA GLY A 205 28.57 37.64 -13.89
C GLY A 205 29.26 38.98 -14.03
#